data_AF-A0A2E8DAA7-F1
#
_entry.id   AF-A0A2E8DAA7-F1
#
_cell.length_a   1.000
_cell.length_b   1.000
_cell.length_c   1.000
_cell.angle_alpha   90.00
_cell.angle_beta   90.00
_cell.angle_gamma   90.00
#
_symmetry.space_group_name_H-M   'P 1'
#
loop_
_entity.id
_entity.type
_entity.pdbx_description
1 polymer ?
#
loop_
_entity_poly.entity_id
_entity_poly.type
_entity_poly.pdbx_seq_one_letter_code
_entity_poly.pdbx_strand_id
1 'polypeptide(L)'
;MATDALGDGFAETMWIDSDVGFEPDDIDKLRSHQQPIVCGIYPQKGRRVLACHVMPGTEKLIFGEEGGLTEILYAGTGFLLVRRAAYEQIQQNLSLACLPIPPLSHVCFCPLKYRVKMICCEWVNLKNVLSGY
;
A
#
# COMPACT_ATOMS: atom_id res chain seq x y z
N MET A 1 -4.43 -12.30 -11.70
CA MET A 1 -4.09 -10.85 -11.64
C MET A 1 -5.06 -10.17 -10.67
N ALA A 2 -4.86 -8.89 -10.30
CA ALA A 2 -5.71 -8.22 -9.31
C ALA A 2 -7.20 -8.24 -9.66
N THR A 3 -7.54 -8.02 -10.93
CA THR A 3 -8.92 -8.12 -11.43
C THR A 3 -9.55 -9.48 -11.17
N ASP A 4 -8.83 -10.56 -11.44
CA ASP A 4 -9.32 -11.93 -11.22
C ASP A 4 -9.54 -12.19 -9.72
N ALA A 5 -8.59 -11.77 -8.88
CA ALA A 5 -8.73 -11.90 -7.42
C ALA A 5 -9.98 -11.17 -6.89
N LEU A 6 -10.30 -9.98 -7.42
CA LEU A 6 -11.53 -9.28 -7.05
C LEU A 6 -12.78 -10.03 -7.53
N GLY A 7 -12.75 -10.59 -8.75
CA GLY A 7 -13.80 -11.41 -9.34
C GLY A 7 -14.06 -12.69 -8.53
N ASP A 8 -12.99 -13.31 -8.04
CA ASP A 8 -13.03 -14.52 -7.20
C ASP A 8 -13.41 -14.24 -5.74
N GLY A 9 -13.68 -12.99 -5.38
CA GLY A 9 -14.19 -12.62 -4.05
C GLY A 9 -13.12 -12.32 -2.99
N PHE A 10 -11.84 -12.20 -3.37
CA PHE A 10 -10.79 -11.84 -2.41
C PHE A 10 -10.98 -10.41 -1.84
N ALA A 11 -10.61 -10.23 -0.58
CA ALA A 11 -10.79 -8.97 0.15
C ALA A 11 -9.67 -7.94 -0.10
N GLU A 12 -8.52 -8.40 -0.57
CA GLU A 12 -7.31 -7.61 -0.74
C GLU A 12 -6.32 -8.33 -1.66
N THR A 13 -5.34 -7.58 -2.15
CA THR A 13 -4.19 -8.11 -2.89
C THR A 13 -2.91 -7.68 -2.19
N MET A 14 -1.92 -8.56 -2.13
CA MET A 14 -0.57 -8.26 -1.68
C MET A 14 0.38 -8.32 -2.88
N TRP A 15 1.10 -7.23 -3.14
CA TRP A 15 2.09 -7.11 -4.19
C TRP A 15 3.48 -7.22 -3.59
N ILE A 16 4.27 -8.16 -4.11
CA ILE A 16 5.61 -8.48 -3.60
C ILE A 16 6.55 -8.67 -4.79
N ASP A 17 7.59 -7.86 -4.87
CA ASP A 17 8.67 -8.06 -5.85
C ASP A 17 9.56 -9.22 -5.38
N SER A 18 10.06 -10.03 -6.31
CA SER A 18 10.85 -11.23 -5.99
C SER A 18 12.20 -10.95 -5.34
N ASP A 19 12.66 -9.70 -5.37
CA ASP A 19 13.91 -9.24 -4.76
C ASP A 19 13.71 -8.39 -3.50
N VAL A 20 12.48 -8.31 -2.99
CA VAL A 20 12.16 -7.71 -1.69
C VAL A 20 12.10 -8.80 -0.63
N GLY A 21 13.04 -8.76 0.32
CA GLY A 21 13.03 -9.65 1.49
C GLY A 21 12.09 -9.13 2.57
N PHE A 22 11.29 -10.02 3.16
CA PHE A 22 10.36 -9.70 4.24
C PHE A 22 10.12 -10.84 5.22
N GLU A 23 9.65 -10.53 6.44
CA GLU A 23 9.19 -11.53 7.40
C GLU A 23 7.66 -11.73 7.26
N PRO A 24 7.13 -12.94 7.44
CA PRO A 24 5.68 -13.19 7.32
C PRO A 24 4.82 -12.27 8.21
N ASP A 25 5.29 -11.99 9.43
CA ASP A 25 4.62 -11.10 10.38
C ASP A 25 4.47 -9.66 9.85
N ASP A 26 5.29 -9.25 8.89
CA ASP A 26 5.21 -7.92 8.28
C ASP A 26 3.92 -7.73 7.47
N ILE A 27 3.31 -8.82 6.98
CA ILE A 27 2.01 -8.76 6.30
C ILE A 27 0.90 -8.47 7.32
N ASP A 28 0.94 -9.11 8.49
CA ASP A 28 -0.09 -8.92 9.52
C ASP A 28 0.01 -7.54 10.17
N LYS A 29 1.23 -7.03 10.32
CA LYS A 29 1.55 -5.63 10.62
C LYS A 29 0.86 -4.66 9.67
N LEU A 30 1.09 -4.80 8.36
CA LEU A 30 0.41 -3.99 7.33
C LEU A 30 -1.13 -4.07 7.44
N ARG A 31 -1.67 -5.27 7.65
CA ARG A 31 -3.12 -5.47 7.80
C ARG A 31 -3.69 -4.78 9.05
N SER A 32 -2.93 -4.77 10.15
CA SER A 32 -3.34 -4.18 11.43
C SER A 32 -3.66 -2.69 11.33
N HIS A 33 -3.06 -1.99 10.37
CA HIS A 33 -3.25 -0.57 10.13
C HIS A 33 -4.61 -0.20 9.52
N GLN A 34 -5.33 -1.18 8.95
CA GLN A 34 -6.69 -1.00 8.44
C GLN A 34 -6.86 0.11 7.37
N GLN A 35 -5.79 0.42 6.64
CA GLN A 35 -5.83 1.41 5.55
C GLN A 35 -6.18 0.77 4.20
N PRO A 36 -6.82 1.52 3.26
CA PRO A 36 -7.15 1.00 1.92
C PRO A 36 -5.91 0.61 1.10
N ILE A 37 -4.81 1.32 1.29
CA ILE A 37 -3.52 1.08 0.64
C ILE A 37 -2.45 1.25 1.72
N VAL A 38 -1.53 0.32 1.87
CA VAL A 38 -0.46 0.39 2.86
C VAL A 38 0.76 -0.36 2.33
N CYS A 39 1.99 0.10 2.59
CA CYS A 39 3.18 -0.50 2.01
C CYS A 39 4.33 -0.55 3.01
N GLY A 40 5.19 -1.56 2.91
CA GLY A 40 6.48 -1.54 3.59
C GLY A 40 7.48 -0.71 2.78
N ILE A 41 8.38 -0.03 3.46
CA ILE A 41 9.47 0.71 2.84
C ILE A 41 10.72 -0.17 2.82
N TYR A 42 11.35 -0.21 1.66
CA TYR A 42 12.56 -0.97 1.40
C TYR A 42 13.55 -0.11 0.59
N PRO A 43 14.86 -0.38 0.66
CA PRO A 43 15.84 0.32 -0.17
C PRO A 43 15.71 -0.06 -1.64
N GLN A 44 16.01 0.88 -2.54
CA GLN A 44 16.16 0.56 -3.96
C GLN A 44 17.49 -0.19 -4.18
N LYS A 45 17.45 -1.28 -4.94
CA LYS A 45 18.62 -2.08 -5.26
C LYS A 45 19.74 -1.23 -5.88
N GLY A 46 20.92 -1.29 -5.26
CA GLY A 46 22.13 -0.58 -5.73
C GLY A 46 22.09 0.94 -5.52
N ARG A 47 21.13 1.47 -4.77
CA ARG A 47 21.02 2.91 -4.49
C ARG A 47 20.80 3.15 -3.01
N ARG A 48 21.36 4.24 -2.47
CA ARG A 48 21.11 4.70 -1.10
C ARG A 48 19.84 5.55 -1.02
N VAL A 49 18.74 5.02 -1.54
CA VAL A 49 17.43 5.69 -1.54
C VAL A 49 16.35 4.68 -1.19
N LEU A 50 15.30 5.15 -0.51
CA LEU A 50 14.14 4.33 -0.17
C LEU A 50 13.17 4.27 -1.36
N ALA A 51 12.38 3.21 -1.44
CA ALA A 51 11.32 3.03 -2.44
C ALA A 51 10.08 3.90 -2.15
N CYS A 52 10.27 5.17 -1.74
CA CYS A 52 9.18 6.11 -1.50
C CYS A 52 9.60 7.57 -1.70
N HIS A 53 8.59 8.41 -1.91
CA HIS A 53 8.69 9.86 -1.82
C HIS A 53 7.70 10.38 -0.79
N VAL A 54 8.21 11.11 0.20
CA VAL A 54 7.41 11.67 1.29
C VAL A 54 6.56 12.87 0.83
N MET A 55 5.58 13.24 1.66
CA MET A 55 4.78 14.44 1.43
C MET A 55 5.67 15.70 1.47
N PRO A 56 5.41 16.72 0.62
CA PRO A 56 6.06 18.01 0.75
C PRO A 56 5.89 18.59 2.15
N GLY A 57 6.98 19.01 2.80
CA GLY A 57 6.99 19.50 4.17
C GLY A 57 7.20 18.43 5.25
N THR A 58 7.41 17.16 4.87
CA THR A 58 7.84 16.13 5.83
C THR A 58 9.29 16.37 6.23
N GLU A 59 9.52 16.80 7.47
CA GLU A 59 10.87 17.10 7.97
C GLU A 59 11.66 15.86 8.38
N LYS A 60 10.96 14.86 8.93
CA LYS A 60 11.59 13.65 9.48
C LYS A 60 10.72 12.43 9.22
N LEU A 61 11.39 11.32 8.93
CA LEU A 61 10.84 9.97 8.98
C LEU A 61 11.50 9.26 10.16
N ILE A 62 10.69 8.67 11.03
CA ILE A 62 11.17 7.91 12.18
C ILE A 62 11.17 6.43 11.79
N PHE A 63 12.31 5.80 12.06
CA PHE A 63 12.59 4.44 11.67
C PHE A 63 12.85 3.57 12.92
N GLY A 64 12.51 2.27 12.88
CA GLY A 64 12.67 1.32 13.98
C GLY A 64 11.43 1.17 14.87
N GLU A 65 11.66 0.81 16.14
CA GLU A 65 10.59 0.56 17.14
C GLU A 65 9.71 1.78 17.44
N GLU A 66 10.29 2.98 17.34
CA GLU A 66 9.54 4.25 17.47
C GLU A 66 8.89 4.69 16.15
N GLY A 67 9.11 3.94 15.08
CA GLY A 67 8.50 4.19 13.78
C GLY A 67 7.03 3.81 13.74
N GLY A 68 6.38 4.11 12.62
CA GLY A 68 5.00 3.71 12.42
C GLY A 68 4.38 4.32 11.17
N LEU A 69 3.05 4.42 11.23
CA LEU A 69 2.21 4.77 10.10
C LEU A 69 2.44 6.23 9.65
N THR A 70 3.08 6.46 8.50
CA THR A 70 3.36 7.82 7.98
C THR A 70 2.86 8.02 6.55
N GLU A 71 2.09 9.08 6.29
CA GLU A 71 1.61 9.43 4.95
C GLU A 71 2.74 9.85 4.01
N ILE A 72 2.75 9.31 2.79
CA ILE A 72 3.73 9.62 1.75
C ILE A 72 3.04 9.91 0.41
N LEU A 73 3.77 10.54 -0.50
CA LEU A 73 3.27 10.98 -1.81
C LEU A 73 3.11 9.80 -2.78
N TYR A 74 4.11 8.91 -2.85
CA TYR A 74 4.05 7.64 -3.59
C TYR A 74 5.13 6.66 -3.11
N ALA A 75 4.90 5.36 -3.34
CA ALA A 75 5.84 4.27 -3.08
C ALA A 75 6.00 3.34 -4.28
N GLY A 76 7.08 2.56 -4.25
CA GLY A 76 7.20 1.36 -5.06
C GLY A 76 6.16 0.31 -4.64
N THR A 77 5.80 -0.57 -5.58
CA THR A 77 4.76 -1.59 -5.38
C THR A 77 5.32 -2.95 -4.92
N GLY A 78 6.62 -3.05 -4.65
CA GLY A 78 7.29 -4.31 -4.33
C GLY A 78 7.03 -4.84 -2.94
N PHE A 79 6.31 -4.10 -2.09
CA PHE A 79 5.72 -4.59 -0.85
C PHE A 79 4.49 -3.77 -0.48
N LEU A 80 3.39 -3.99 -1.21
CA LEU A 80 2.18 -3.15 -1.17
C LEU A 80 0.92 -3.99 -0.94
N LEU A 81 0.19 -3.68 0.12
CA LEU A 81 -1.14 -4.22 0.40
C LEU A 81 -2.21 -3.24 -0.10
N VAL A 82 -3.13 -3.74 -0.92
CA VAL A 82 -4.26 -2.97 -1.45
C VAL A 82 -5.56 -3.69 -1.13
N ARG A 83 -6.44 -3.04 -0.38
CA ARG A 83 -7.77 -3.57 -0.06
C ARG A 83 -8.71 -3.41 -1.24
N ARG A 84 -9.66 -4.33 -1.37
CA ARG A 84 -10.74 -4.31 -2.36
C ARG A 84 -11.40 -2.93 -2.51
N ALA A 85 -11.68 -2.27 -1.38
CA ALA A 85 -12.29 -0.95 -1.35
C ALA A 85 -11.52 0.10 -2.15
N ALA A 86 -10.18 0.02 -2.22
CA ALA A 86 -9.38 0.93 -3.04
C ALA A 86 -9.61 0.72 -4.54
N TYR A 87 -9.68 -0.54 -4.98
CA TYR A 87 -9.99 -0.87 -6.37
C TYR A 87 -11.40 -0.46 -6.78
N GLU A 88 -12.39 -0.71 -5.91
CA GLU A 88 -13.78 -0.31 -6.15
C GLU A 88 -13.91 1.22 -6.27
N GLN A 89 -13.21 1.97 -5.40
CA GLN A 89 -13.15 3.43 -5.50
C GLN A 89 -12.49 3.89 -6.81
N ILE A 90 -11.39 3.26 -7.24
CA ILE A 90 -10.74 3.58 -8.51
C ILE A 90 -11.71 3.35 -9.68
N GLN A 91 -12.40 2.21 -9.70
CA GLN A 91 -13.37 1.87 -10.74
C GLN A 91 -14.51 2.89 -10.81
N GLN A 92 -15.07 3.26 -9.66
CA GLN A 92 -16.14 4.25 -9.55
C GLN A 92 -15.66 5.63 -10.03
N ASN A 93 -14.50 6.08 -9.54
CA ASN A 93 -13.99 7.42 -9.81
C ASN A 93 -13.57 7.62 -11.27
N LEU A 94 -13.04 6.58 -11.91
CA LEU A 94 -12.56 6.64 -13.28
C LEU A 94 -13.59 6.12 -14.30
N SER A 95 -14.81 5.79 -13.85
CA SER A 95 -15.86 5.21 -14.70
C SER A 95 -15.35 4.00 -15.51
N LEU A 96 -14.46 3.20 -14.92
CA LEU A 96 -13.93 2.02 -15.58
C LEU A 96 -15.03 0.97 -15.65
N ALA A 97 -15.19 0.34 -16.81
CA ALA A 97 -16.17 -0.73 -17.00
C ALA A 97 -15.93 -1.82 -15.94
N CYS A 98 -16.90 -2.00 -15.04
CA CYS A 98 -16.89 -3.11 -14.10
C CYS A 98 -17.07 -4.42 -14.87
N LEU A 99 -16.24 -5.42 -14.59
CA LEU A 99 -16.64 -6.81 -14.83
C LEU A 99 -17.93 -7.08 -14.05
N PRO A 100 -18.83 -7.95 -14.53
CA PRO A 100 -20.16 -8.12 -13.94
C PRO A 100 -20.05 -8.57 -12.48
N ILE A 101 -20.27 -7.64 -11.56
CA ILE A 101 -20.51 -7.91 -10.14
C ILE A 101 -22.02 -8.17 -10.04
N PRO A 102 -22.49 -9.32 -9.50
CA PRO A 102 -23.92 -9.56 -9.35
C PRO A 102 -24.54 -8.49 -8.43
N PRO A 103 -25.83 -8.15 -8.62
CA PRO A 103 -26.36 -6.88 -8.17
C PRO A 103 -26.59 -6.89 -6.67
N LEU A 104 -25.87 -6.02 -5.95
CA LEU A 104 -26.44 -5.42 -4.75
C LEU A 104 -26.99 -4.07 -5.17
N SER A 105 -28.32 -4.03 -5.28
CA SER A 105 -29.11 -2.80 -5.23
C SER A 105 -28.54 -1.90 -4.15
N HIS A 106 -28.25 -0.65 -4.49
CA HIS A 106 -28.17 0.58 -3.69
C HIS A 106 -27.08 1.50 -4.29
N VAL A 107 -27.56 2.54 -4.96
CA VAL A 107 -26.81 3.67 -5.51
C VAL A 107 -25.96 4.31 -4.41
N CYS A 108 -24.69 4.64 -4.68
CA CYS A 108 -23.94 5.56 -3.82
C CYS A 108 -23.54 6.81 -4.61
N PHE A 109 -24.25 7.91 -4.32
CA PHE A 109 -23.87 9.26 -4.70
C PHE A 109 -22.93 9.77 -3.60
N CYS A 110 -21.68 10.11 -3.93
CA CYS A 110 -20.79 10.76 -2.96
C CYS A 110 -20.06 11.95 -3.62
N PRO A 111 -20.44 13.19 -3.28
CA PRO A 111 -19.63 14.35 -3.57
C PRO A 111 -18.56 14.44 -2.47
N LEU A 112 -17.29 14.58 -2.84
CA LEU A 112 -16.20 15.26 -2.10
C LEU A 112 -14.85 14.58 -2.35
N LYS A 113 -13.89 15.45 -2.72
CA LYS A 113 -12.48 15.57 -2.29
C LYS A 113 -11.82 14.35 -1.63
N TYR A 114 -10.49 14.36 -1.71
CA TYR A 114 -9.54 13.91 -0.69
C TYR A 114 -8.53 12.88 -1.18
N ARG A 115 -7.32 13.19 -0.72
CA ARG A 115 -6.03 12.58 -0.97
C ARG A 115 -6.08 11.11 -0.59
N VAL A 116 -5.38 10.28 -1.37
CA VAL A 116 -4.99 8.92 -1.00
C VAL A 116 -4.24 9.04 0.32
N LYS A 117 -4.97 8.92 1.42
CA LYS A 117 -4.40 8.95 2.76
C LYS A 117 -3.62 7.65 2.91
N MET A 118 -2.34 7.84 3.21
CA MET A 118 -1.53 6.91 3.96
C MET A 118 -1.17 5.59 3.27
N ILE A 119 -0.23 5.64 2.31
CA ILE A 119 0.74 4.55 2.26
C ILE A 119 1.56 4.67 3.52
N CYS A 120 1.63 3.62 4.32
CA CYS A 120 2.30 3.72 5.60
C CYS A 120 3.10 2.49 5.96
N CYS A 121 4.25 2.76 6.57
CA CYS A 121 5.32 1.82 6.70
C CYS A 121 5.26 1.08 8.03
N GLU A 122 5.28 -0.24 7.96
CA GLU A 122 5.78 -1.08 9.04
C GLU A 122 7.00 -1.88 8.57
N TRP A 123 7.88 -2.20 9.50
CA TRP A 123 9.28 -2.53 9.22
C TRP A 123 9.48 -3.91 8.66
N VAL A 124 10.06 -3.94 7.45
CA VAL A 124 10.54 -5.14 6.79
C VAL A 124 12.07 -5.17 6.82
N ASN A 125 12.62 -5.99 7.71
CA ASN A 125 14.01 -6.47 7.78
C ASN A 125 15.13 -5.50 7.29
N LEU A 126 15.44 -4.47 8.09
CA LEU A 126 16.51 -3.51 7.79
C LEU A 126 17.90 -3.90 8.30
N LYS A 127 18.11 -5.15 8.74
CA LYS A 127 19.41 -5.61 9.28
C LYS A 127 20.58 -5.44 8.30
N ASN A 128 20.31 -5.27 7.00
CA ASN A 128 21.33 -5.14 5.96
C ASN A 128 21.42 -3.76 5.28
N VAL A 129 20.62 -2.76 5.67
CA VAL A 129 20.52 -1.49 4.90
C VAL A 129 21.28 -0.33 5.55
N LEU A 130 21.38 -0.32 6.88
CA LEU A 130 22.12 0.72 7.63
C LEU A 130 23.46 0.21 8.20
N SER A 131 23.71 -1.10 8.10
CA SER A 131 24.98 -1.74 8.47
C SER A 131 25.92 -1.79 7.26
N GLY A 132 26.59 -0.68 6.98
CA GLY A 132 27.89 -0.72 6.30
C GLY A 132 27.90 -0.67 4.77
N TYR A 133 27.86 0.57 4.25
CA TYR A 133 28.94 1.07 3.40
C TYR A 133 29.35 2.47 3.90
#